data_AF-A0A8J3XE16-F1
#
_entry.id   AF-A0A8J3XE16-F1
#
_cell.length_a   1.000
_cell.length_b   1.000
_cell.length_c   1.000
_cell.angle_alpha   90.00
_cell.angle_beta   90.00
_cell.angle_gamma   90.00
#
_symmetry.space_group_name_H-M   'P 1'
#
loop_
_entity.id
_entity.type
_entity.pdbx_description
1 polymer ?
#
loop_
_entity_poly.entity_id
_entity_poly.type
_entity_poly.pdbx_seq_one_letter_code
_entity_poly.pdbx_strand_id
1 'polypeptide(L)'
;MAEDSKSARYSEHLDVLLALITYFSLAEWRSRSPYWLAKDLGLSMPMVMSALDAFPGLFRKSRKVHPTDVGDQPAYTLHARYARRRERTPMSPGGDESTSSTPTPPRRGSSEELDPDTLRALLDFVVEQARAERESDRHARAQIWLRVGVIVAAVSSLLTAVIQLFIAA
;
A
#
# COMPACT_ATOMS: atom_id res chain seq x y z
N MET A 1 2.61 15.78 -19.48
CA MET A 1 2.41 16.26 -18.11
C MET A 1 2.98 15.21 -17.18
N ALA A 2 4.12 15.48 -16.56
CA ALA A 2 4.66 14.63 -15.52
C ALA A 2 3.92 15.01 -14.23
N GLU A 3 3.01 14.15 -13.77
CA GLU A 3 2.52 14.26 -12.40
C GLU A 3 3.72 14.02 -11.48
N ASP A 4 3.92 14.96 -10.57
CA ASP A 4 4.83 14.84 -9.43
C ASP A 4 4.34 13.64 -8.60
N SER A 5 4.89 12.46 -8.87
CA SER A 5 4.49 11.21 -8.21
C SER A 5 5.01 11.27 -6.78
N LYS A 6 4.29 11.98 -5.91
CA LYS A 6 4.47 11.87 -4.47
C LYS A 6 4.27 10.39 -4.15
N SER A 7 5.37 9.68 -3.88
CA SER A 7 5.35 8.25 -3.64
C SER A 7 4.31 7.95 -2.57
N ALA A 8 3.30 7.16 -2.92
CA ALA A 8 2.25 6.80 -1.98
C ALA A 8 2.87 6.10 -0.77
N ARG A 9 2.36 6.44 0.42
CA ARG A 9 2.94 6.03 1.70
C ARG A 9 2.17 4.85 2.28
N TYR A 10 2.87 3.81 2.70
CA TYR A 10 2.26 2.65 3.35
C TYR A 10 1.49 3.07 4.62
N SER A 11 2.01 4.04 5.36
CA SER A 11 1.42 4.55 6.59
C SER A 11 0.09 5.29 6.42
N GLU A 12 -0.19 5.85 5.24
CA GLU A 12 -1.43 6.56 4.91
C GLU A 12 -2.52 5.58 4.42
N HIS A 13 -2.13 4.46 3.81
CA HIS A 13 -3.04 3.45 3.27
C HIS A 13 -3.12 2.16 4.10
N LEU A 14 -2.48 2.12 5.27
CA LEU A 14 -2.30 0.89 6.06
C LEU A 14 -3.60 0.10 6.25
N ASP A 15 -4.66 0.73 6.74
CA ASP A 15 -5.92 0.04 7.04
C ASP A 15 -6.56 -0.55 5.77
N VAL A 16 -6.49 0.20 4.67
CA VAL A 16 -7.03 -0.23 3.36
C VAL A 16 -6.20 -1.37 2.80
N LEU A 17 -4.87 -1.32 2.93
CA LEU A 17 -3.98 -2.38 2.49
C LEU A 17 -4.20 -3.67 3.27
N LEU A 18 -4.35 -3.58 4.59
CA LEU A 18 -4.66 -4.74 5.44
C LEU A 18 -5.99 -5.37 5.03
N ALA A 19 -7.04 -4.56 4.84
CA ALA A 19 -8.35 -5.02 4.39
C ALA A 19 -8.29 -5.69 3.01
N LEU A 20 -7.61 -5.07 2.03
CA LEU A 20 -7.47 -5.60 0.68
C LEU A 20 -6.65 -6.89 0.63
N ILE A 21 -5.51 -6.95 1.33
CA ILE A 21 -4.67 -8.16 1.39
C ILE A 21 -5.47 -9.30 2.03
N THR A 22 -6.17 -9.04 3.12
CA THR A 22 -6.97 -10.04 3.82
C THR A 22 -8.12 -10.53 2.95
N TYR A 23 -8.86 -9.59 2.34
CA TYR A 23 -9.93 -9.92 1.41
C TYR A 23 -9.40 -10.76 0.25
N PHE A 24 -8.36 -10.33 -0.45
CA PHE A 24 -7.85 -11.10 -1.58
C PHE A 24 -7.28 -12.44 -1.16
N SER A 25 -6.81 -12.60 0.08
CA SER A 25 -6.22 -13.86 0.56
C SER A 25 -7.26 -14.91 0.94
N LEU A 26 -8.38 -14.47 1.51
CA LEU A 26 -9.43 -15.34 2.05
C LEU A 26 -10.67 -15.42 1.15
N ALA A 27 -10.95 -14.38 0.36
CA ALA A 27 -12.14 -14.35 -0.48
C ALA A 27 -12.02 -15.39 -1.60
N GLU A 28 -13.17 -15.99 -1.87
CA GLU A 28 -13.34 -16.90 -3.00
C GLU A 28 -12.91 -16.18 -4.29
N TRP A 29 -13.29 -14.92 -4.49
CA TRP A 29 -13.00 -14.21 -5.72
C TRP A 29 -11.50 -14.07 -6.03
N ARG A 30 -11.10 -14.62 -7.18
CA ARG A 30 -9.73 -14.58 -7.70
C ARG A 30 -9.23 -13.19 -8.05
N SER A 31 -10.15 -12.38 -8.54
CA SER A 31 -9.96 -11.00 -8.94
C SER A 31 -11.27 -10.26 -8.71
N ARG A 32 -11.21 -8.96 -8.46
CA ARG A 32 -12.39 -8.16 -8.12
C ARG A 32 -12.18 -6.73 -8.62
N SER A 33 -13.25 -6.08 -9.05
CA SER A 33 -13.18 -4.66 -9.42
C SER A 33 -13.21 -3.77 -8.17
N PRO A 34 -12.70 -2.53 -8.24
CA PRO A 34 -12.74 -1.60 -7.13
C PRO A 34 -14.15 -1.35 -6.59
N TYR A 35 -15.17 -1.29 -7.45
CA TYR A 35 -16.56 -1.14 -7.05
C TYR A 35 -17.02 -2.25 -6.10
N TRP A 36 -16.81 -3.52 -6.49
CA TRP A 36 -17.22 -4.65 -5.68
C TRP A 36 -16.37 -4.79 -4.41
N LEU A 37 -15.07 -4.46 -4.47
CA LEU A 37 -14.22 -4.42 -3.28
C LEU A 37 -14.70 -3.38 -2.27
N ALA A 38 -15.01 -2.17 -2.73
CA ALA A 38 -15.53 -1.10 -1.89
C ALA A 38 -16.84 -1.52 -1.21
N LYS A 39 -17.74 -2.16 -1.97
CA LYS A 39 -19.00 -2.69 -1.46
C LYS A 39 -18.80 -3.82 -0.43
N ASP A 40 -17.93 -4.78 -0.73
CA ASP A 40 -17.69 -5.93 0.15
C ASP A 40 -16.96 -5.54 1.44
N LEU A 41 -16.09 -4.52 1.39
CA LEU A 41 -15.31 -4.04 2.52
C LEU A 41 -15.96 -2.88 3.29
N GLY A 42 -17.06 -2.31 2.77
CA GLY A 42 -17.67 -1.11 3.35
C GLY A 42 -16.78 0.13 3.28
N LEU A 43 -15.90 0.21 2.29
CA LEU A 43 -14.95 1.32 2.08
C LEU A 43 -15.39 2.20 0.92
N SER A 44 -14.85 3.43 0.83
CA SER A 44 -15.11 4.28 -0.33
C SER A 44 -14.35 3.79 -1.56
N MET A 45 -15.02 3.76 -2.72
CA MET A 45 -14.41 3.34 -3.98
C MET A 45 -13.15 4.13 -4.35
N PRO A 46 -13.11 5.48 -4.22
CA PRO A 46 -11.89 6.24 -4.51
C PRO A 46 -10.71 5.84 -3.63
N MET A 47 -10.95 5.53 -2.35
CA MET A 47 -9.91 5.10 -1.43
C MET A 47 -9.36 3.71 -1.79
N VAL A 48 -10.24 2.79 -2.17
CA VAL A 48 -9.85 1.46 -2.68
C VAL A 48 -9.05 1.58 -3.97
N MET A 49 -9.53 2.36 -4.95
CA MET A 49 -8.82 2.59 -6.20
C MET A 49 -7.45 3.22 -5.97
N SER A 50 -7.39 4.25 -5.12
CA SER A 50 -6.13 4.92 -4.77
C SER A 50 -5.12 3.94 -4.18
N ALA A 51 -5.51 3.09 -3.22
CA ALA A 51 -4.62 2.08 -2.68
C ALA A 51 -4.20 1.01 -3.72
N LEU A 52 -5.12 0.55 -4.56
CA LEU A 52 -4.80 -0.47 -5.56
C LEU A 52 -3.82 0.04 -6.63
N ASP A 53 -3.96 1.29 -7.08
CA ASP A 53 -3.09 1.89 -8.08
C ASP A 53 -1.76 2.38 -7.48
N ALA A 54 -1.75 2.78 -6.20
CA ALA A 54 -0.57 3.24 -5.47
C ALA A 54 0.47 2.14 -5.21
N PHE A 55 0.03 0.88 -5.05
CA PHE A 55 0.90 -0.23 -4.65
C PHE A 55 0.94 -1.35 -5.71
N PRO A 56 1.48 -1.09 -6.92
CA PRO A 56 1.53 -2.07 -8.01
C PRO A 56 2.42 -3.28 -7.71
N GLY A 57 3.32 -3.19 -6.71
CA GLY A 57 4.09 -4.35 -6.24
C GLY A 57 3.26 -5.37 -5.47
N LEU A 58 2.15 -4.92 -4.84
CA LEU A 58 1.22 -5.79 -4.13
C LEU A 58 0.10 -6.25 -5.05
N PHE A 59 -0.48 -5.33 -5.83
CA PHE A 59 -1.66 -5.61 -6.64
C PHE A 59 -1.39 -5.56 -8.13
N ARG A 60 -1.80 -6.62 -8.84
CA ARG A 60 -1.81 -6.67 -10.30
C ARG A 60 -3.13 -6.09 -10.82
N LYS A 61 -3.04 -5.10 -11.71
CA LYS A 61 -4.16 -4.58 -12.51
C LYS A 61 -4.33 -5.39 -13.78
N SER A 62 -5.55 -5.84 -14.06
CA SER A 62 -5.91 -6.49 -15.33
C SER A 62 -5.94 -5.45 -16.46
N ARG A 63 -5.46 -5.83 -17.65
CA ARG A 63 -5.62 -5.02 -18.88
C ARG A 63 -7.06 -5.05 -19.40
N LYS A 64 -7.81 -6.10 -19.10
CA LYS A 64 -9.22 -6.24 -19.47
C LYS A 64 -10.09 -5.55 -18.42
N VAL A 65 -11.07 -4.79 -18.90
CA VAL A 65 -12.11 -4.16 -18.10
C VAL A 65 -13.37 -5.01 -18.12
N HIS A 66 -14.17 -4.88 -17.08
CA HIS A 66 -15.44 -5.58 -16.91
C HIS A 66 -16.54 -4.58 -16.60
N PRO A 67 -17.74 -4.75 -17.18
CA PRO A 67 -18.87 -3.89 -16.86
C PRO A 67 -19.27 -4.05 -15.40
N THR A 68 -19.51 -2.92 -14.74
CA THR A 68 -20.03 -2.82 -13.37
C THR A 68 -21.16 -1.81 -13.31
N ASP A 69 -21.88 -1.75 -12.19
CA ASP A 69 -22.99 -0.82 -11.98
C ASP A 69 -22.57 0.66 -12.09
N VAL A 70 -21.26 0.94 -12.01
CA VAL A 70 -20.66 2.28 -12.10
C VAL A 70 -19.80 2.47 -13.36
N GLY A 71 -19.93 1.58 -14.34
CA GLY A 71 -19.18 1.60 -15.60
C GLY A 71 -18.11 0.51 -15.70
N ASP A 72 -17.34 0.54 -16.79
CA ASP A 72 -16.30 -0.46 -17.03
C ASP A 72 -15.10 -0.25 -16.09
N GLN A 73 -14.74 -1.30 -15.34
CA GLN A 73 -13.63 -1.25 -14.39
C GLN A 73 -12.64 -2.40 -14.60
N PRO A 74 -11.33 -2.15 -14.43
CA PRO A 74 -10.35 -3.22 -14.42
C PRO A 74 -10.50 -4.07 -13.16
N ALA A 75 -10.21 -5.36 -13.28
CA ALA A 75 -10.12 -6.25 -12.13
C ALA A 75 -8.70 -6.22 -11.52
N TYR A 76 -8.61 -6.31 -10.20
CA TYR A 76 -7.35 -6.38 -9.46
C TYR A 76 -7.16 -7.76 -8.82
N THR A 77 -5.91 -8.14 -8.59
CA THR A 77 -5.53 -9.41 -7.94
C THR A 77 -4.28 -9.22 -7.11
N LEU A 78 -4.15 -9.91 -5.99
CA LEU A 78 -2.92 -9.95 -5.21
C LEU A 78 -1.83 -10.74 -5.95
N HIS A 79 -0.65 -10.13 -6.11
CA HIS A 79 0.46 -10.74 -6.85
C HIS A 79 0.86 -12.12 -6.32
N ALA A 80 0.83 -12.30 -4.99
CA ALA A 80 1.16 -13.58 -4.36
C ALA A 80 0.20 -14.72 -4.77
N ARG A 81 -1.11 -14.45 -4.94
CA ARG A 81 -2.05 -15.44 -5.51
C ARG A 81 -1.76 -15.71 -6.97
N TYR A 82 -1.45 -14.66 -7.73
CA TYR A 82 -1.15 -14.80 -9.15
C TYR A 82 0.10 -15.65 -9.41
N ALA A 83 1.15 -15.49 -8.60
CA ALA A 83 2.39 -16.26 -8.72
C ALA A 83 2.16 -17.78 -8.55
N ARG A 84 1.38 -18.20 -7.54
CA ARG A 84 1.05 -19.61 -7.29
C ARG A 84 0.28 -20.28 -8.43
N ARG A 85 -0.38 -19.52 -9.30
CA ARG A 85 -1.06 -20.06 -10.49
C ARG A 85 -0.08 -20.52 -11.55
N ARG A 86 1.03 -19.79 -11.73
CA ARG A 86 2.04 -20.11 -12.75
C ARG A 86 2.70 -21.46 -12.47
N GLU A 87 2.89 -21.81 -11.21
CA GLU A 87 3.48 -23.09 -10.81
C GLU A 87 2.58 -24.30 -11.10
N ARG A 88 1.25 -24.09 -11.17
CA ARG A 88 0.28 -25.19 -11.34
C ARG A 88 -0.15 -25.44 -12.79
N THR A 89 0.24 -24.57 -13.72
CA THR A 89 -0.08 -24.75 -15.14
C THR A 89 1.18 -25.18 -15.87
N PRO A 90 1.34 -26.45 -16.29
CA PRO A 90 2.43 -26.80 -17.19
C PRO A 90 2.27 -25.94 -18.45
N MET A 91 3.33 -25.24 -18.84
CA MET A 91 3.37 -24.39 -20.02
C MET A 91 2.94 -25.21 -21.25
N SER A 92 1.70 -25.04 -21.69
CA SER A 92 1.34 -25.34 -23.08
C SER A 92 2.01 -24.27 -23.96
N PRO A 93 2.94 -24.65 -24.85
CA PRO A 93 3.57 -23.71 -25.75
C PRO A 93 2.53 -23.29 -26.80
N GLY A 94 2.13 -22.02 -26.79
CA GLY A 94 1.27 -21.43 -27.83
C GLY A 94 -0.15 -21.04 -27.43
N GLY A 95 -0.46 -20.88 -26.14
CA GLY A 95 -1.77 -20.40 -25.70
C GLY A 95 -1.75 -18.92 -25.34
N ASP A 96 -2.37 -18.08 -26.17
CA ASP A 96 -2.70 -16.70 -25.84
C ASP A 96 -3.29 -16.60 -24.43
N GLU A 97 -2.93 -15.52 -23.72
CA GLU A 97 -3.29 -15.12 -22.37
C GLU A 97 -4.82 -15.21 -22.08
N SER A 98 -5.32 -16.45 -21.99
CA SER A 98 -6.71 -16.83 -21.78
C SER A 98 -6.84 -17.58 -20.45
N THR A 99 -6.15 -17.10 -19.41
CA THR A 99 -6.69 -17.23 -18.06
C THR A 99 -7.97 -16.41 -18.02
N SER A 100 -9.11 -17.10 -18.08
CA SER A 100 -10.46 -16.56 -18.01
C SER A 100 -10.50 -15.39 -17.02
N SER A 101 -10.57 -14.19 -17.57
CA SER A 101 -10.61 -12.92 -16.83
C SER A 101 -12.00 -12.68 -16.25
N THR A 102 -12.94 -13.58 -16.54
CA THR A 102 -14.25 -13.64 -15.92
C THR A 102 -14.08 -13.77 -14.41
N PRO A 103 -14.75 -12.93 -13.59
CA PRO A 103 -14.85 -13.16 -12.16
C PRO A 103 -15.64 -14.44 -11.95
N THR A 104 -14.95 -15.58 -11.96
CA THR A 104 -15.54 -16.88 -11.69
C THR A 104 -15.29 -17.19 -10.23
N PRO A 105 -16.32 -17.46 -9.42
CA PRO A 105 -16.10 -17.97 -8.08
C PRO A 105 -15.35 -19.31 -8.20
N PRO A 106 -14.24 -19.51 -7.46
CA PRO A 106 -13.62 -20.81 -7.40
C PRO A 106 -14.60 -21.85 -6.86
N ARG A 107 -14.41 -23.09 -7.32
CA ARG A 107 -15.13 -24.25 -6.80
C ARG A 107 -14.81 -24.36 -5.30
N ARG A 108 -15.84 -24.30 -4.44
CA ARG A 108 -15.73 -24.38 -2.97
C ARG A 108 -14.71 -25.46 -2.56
N GLY A 109 -13.64 -25.05 -1.87
CA GLY A 109 -12.50 -25.92 -1.50
C GLY A 109 -11.29 -25.91 -2.47
N SER A 110 -11.26 -25.06 -3.50
CA SER A 110 -10.08 -24.95 -4.36
C SER A 110 -8.95 -24.17 -3.68
N SER A 111 -7.98 -24.89 -3.14
CA SER A 111 -6.50 -24.71 -3.04
C SER A 111 -5.81 -23.37 -3.37
N GLU A 112 -6.50 -22.24 -3.39
CA GLU A 112 -6.02 -20.95 -3.91
C GLU A 112 -6.18 -19.81 -2.90
N GLU A 113 -6.66 -20.12 -1.69
CA GLU A 113 -6.36 -19.30 -0.52
C GLU A 113 -4.85 -19.17 -0.37
N LEU A 114 -4.41 -18.00 0.05
CA LEU A 114 -3.00 -17.80 0.38
C LEU A 114 -2.62 -18.67 1.57
N ASP A 115 -1.45 -19.28 1.49
CA ASP A 115 -0.88 -19.97 2.62
C ASP A 115 -0.76 -19.00 3.81
N PRO A 116 -1.15 -19.42 5.03
CA PRO A 116 -1.20 -18.53 6.18
C PRO A 116 0.14 -17.86 6.47
N ASP A 117 1.27 -18.51 6.18
CA ASP A 117 2.59 -17.93 6.43
C ASP A 117 2.92 -16.85 5.39
N THR A 118 2.50 -17.04 4.14
CA THR A 118 2.63 -15.99 3.11
C THR A 118 1.74 -14.79 3.40
N LEU A 119 0.51 -15.03 3.87
CA LEU A 119 -0.40 -13.96 4.31
C LEU A 119 0.22 -13.16 5.46
N ARG A 120 0.69 -13.84 6.51
CA ARG A 120 1.37 -13.20 7.65
C ARG A 120 2.55 -12.36 7.18
N ALA A 121 3.42 -12.92 6.35
CA ALA A 121 4.58 -12.19 5.82
C ALA A 121 4.20 -10.92 5.04
N LEU A 122 3.11 -10.95 4.26
CA LEU A 122 2.62 -9.76 3.54
C LEU A 122 2.05 -8.70 4.50
N LEU A 123 1.29 -9.13 5.51
CA LEU A 123 0.73 -8.21 6.51
C LEU A 123 1.86 -7.59 7.34
N ASP A 124 2.81 -8.39 7.81
CA ASP A 124 3.98 -7.94 8.57
C ASP A 124 4.82 -6.98 7.74
N PHE A 125 5.03 -7.28 6.45
CA PHE A 125 5.73 -6.37 5.54
C PHE A 125 5.06 -4.99 5.46
N VAL A 126 3.74 -4.94 5.25
CA VAL A 126 3.02 -3.67 5.13
C VAL A 126 3.01 -2.90 6.46
N VAL A 127 2.85 -3.60 7.58
CA VAL A 127 2.91 -3.00 8.93
C VAL A 127 4.29 -2.43 9.21
N GLU A 128 5.35 -3.17 8.90
CA GLU A 128 6.72 -2.74 9.15
C GLU A 128 7.12 -1.56 8.24
N GLN A 129 6.70 -1.57 6.97
CA GLN A 129 6.90 -0.41 6.08
C GLN A 129 6.18 0.84 6.61
N ALA A 130 4.92 0.71 7.00
CA ALA A 130 4.17 1.81 7.60
C ALA A 130 4.81 2.32 8.90
N ARG A 131 5.38 1.42 9.70
CA ARG A 131 6.10 1.77 10.92
C ARG A 131 7.40 2.51 10.62
N ALA A 132 8.23 2.00 9.71
CA ALA A 132 9.49 2.61 9.30
C ALA A 132 9.27 4.02 8.72
N GLU A 133 8.20 4.22 7.95
CA GLU A 133 7.79 5.55 7.47
C GLU A 133 7.43 6.51 8.62
N ARG A 134 6.69 6.04 9.63
CA ARG A 134 6.33 6.86 10.79
C ARG A 134 7.53 7.19 11.67
N GLU A 135 8.46 6.25 11.83
CA GLU A 135 9.68 6.44 12.60
C GLU A 135 10.63 7.41 11.91
N SER A 136 10.83 7.27 10.59
CA SER A 136 11.62 8.21 9.80
C SER A 136 11.05 9.63 9.82
N ASP A 137 9.72 9.78 9.74
CA ASP A 137 9.06 11.08 9.90
C ASP A 137 9.29 11.70 11.28
N ARG A 138 9.23 10.88 12.34
CA ARG A 138 9.51 11.33 13.70
C ARG A 138 10.97 11.78 13.84
N HIS A 139 11.92 11.04 13.30
CA HIS A 139 13.33 11.41 13.30
C HIS A 139 13.58 12.70 12.51
N ALA A 140 12.99 12.84 11.33
CA ALA A 140 13.11 14.06 10.52
C ALA A 140 12.55 15.28 11.26
N ARG A 141 11.36 15.15 11.88
CA ARG A 141 10.76 16.22 12.70
C ARG A 141 11.61 16.54 13.91
N ALA A 142 12.11 15.54 14.62
CA ALA A 142 13.00 15.73 15.77
C ALA A 142 14.28 16.48 15.36
N GLN A 143 14.89 16.13 14.23
CA GLN A 143 16.06 16.85 13.71
C GLN A 143 15.76 18.31 13.37
N ILE A 144 14.58 18.61 12.81
CA ILE A 144 14.15 19.99 12.57
C ILE A 144 14.01 20.76 13.89
N TRP A 145 13.34 20.18 14.88
CA TRP A 145 13.18 20.79 16.21
C TRP A 145 14.52 21.00 16.91
N LEU A 146 15.45 20.05 16.80
CA LEU A 146 16.80 20.18 17.34
C LEU A 146 17.56 21.33 16.67
N ARG A 147 17.47 21.49 15.34
CA ARG A 147 18.11 22.62 14.63
C ARG A 147 17.56 23.98 15.10
N VAL A 148 16.25 24.08 15.29
CA VAL A 148 15.62 25.30 15.83
C VAL A 148 16.12 25.56 17.26
N GLY A 149 16.16 24.53 18.11
CA GLY A 149 16.66 24.65 19.48
C GLY A 149 18.11 25.12 19.55
N VAL A 150 18.99 24.61 18.69
CA VAL A 150 20.39 25.04 18.61
C VAL A 150 20.51 26.52 18.23
N ILE A 151 19.73 26.99 17.26
CA ILE A 151 19.73 28.41 16.86
C ILE A 151 19.29 29.31 18.02
N VAL A 152 18.20 28.95 18.71
CA VAL A 152 17.70 29.71 19.87
C VAL A 152 18.73 29.74 21.01
N ALA A 153 19.38 28.62 21.30
CA ALA A 153 20.42 28.54 22.32
C ALA A 153 21.65 29.39 21.96
N ALA A 154 22.07 29.40 20.69
CA ALA A 154 23.19 30.22 20.22
C ALA A 154 22.90 31.71 20.33
N VAL A 155 21.69 32.17 19.98
CA VAL A 155 21.29 33.58 20.16
C VAL A 155 21.24 33.94 21.64
N SER A 156 20.72 33.05 22.49
CA SER A 156 20.62 33.28 23.93
C SER A 156 22.00 33.37 24.60
N SER A 157 22.96 32.53 24.21
CA SER A 157 24.32 32.59 24.76
C SER A 157 25.04 33.88 24.35
N LEU A 158 24.82 34.34 23.12
CA LEU A 158 25.39 35.59 22.62
C LEU A 158 24.84 36.80 23.38
N LEU A 159 23.52 36.84 23.61
CA LEU A 159 22.89 37.88 24.43
C LEU A 159 23.39 37.85 25.88
N THR A 160 23.51 36.66 26.47
CA THR A 160 24.00 36.51 27.84
C THR A 160 25.46 36.98 27.97
N ALA A 161 26.30 36.68 26.99
CA ALA A 161 27.69 37.12 26.94
C ALA A 161 27.81 38.65 26.82
N VAL A 162 26.97 39.30 26.00
CA VAL A 162 26.95 40.78 25.88
C VAL A 162 26.51 41.42 27.20
N ILE A 163 25.47 40.89 27.85
CA ILE A 163 25.01 41.40 29.15
C ILE A 163 26.10 41.26 30.21
N GLN A 164 26.78 40.10 30.27
CA GLN A 164 27.89 39.92 31.22
C GLN A 164 29.06 40.86 30.94
N LEU A 165 29.37 41.15 29.68
CA LEU A 165 30.41 42.11 29.31
C LEU A 165 30.09 43.52 29.81
N PHE A 166 28.82 43.94 29.73
CA PHE A 166 28.37 45.24 30.24
C PHE A 166 28.31 45.33 31.77
N ILE A 167 28.08 44.22 32.47
CA ILE A 167 28.09 44.19 33.94
C ILE A 167 29.52 44.15 34.49
N ALA A 168 30.46 43.54 33.76
CA ALA A 168 31.85 43.39 34.18
C ALA A 168 32.75 44.58 33.81
N ALA A 169 32.29 45.50 32.96
CA ALA A 169 32.98 46.74 32.58
C ALA A 169 32.58 47.92 33.48
#